data_AF-A0A6H1KPI5-F1
#
_entry.id   AF-A0A6H1KPI5-F1
#
_cell.length_a   1.000
_cell.length_b   1.000
_cell.length_c   1.000
_cell.angle_alpha   90.00
_cell.angle_beta   90.00
_cell.angle_gamma   90.00
#
_symmetry.space_group_name_H-M   'P 1'
#
loop_
_entity.id
_entity.type
_entity.pdbx_description
1 polymer ?
#
loop_
_entity_poly.entity_id
_entity_poly.type
_entity_poly.pdbx_seq_one_letter_code
_entity_poly.pdbx_strand_id
1 'polypeptide(L)'
;MNEGLEWESLQVGDLVEISLAMTPTRVTGVDQHYAYVEWPWGDIDPESRFRWDGGRAFARNPDSQDWADSPYRTDPEPWHLTENAMCMVGIPETIAQVVDIRRCEQPQDVGWLPRPHLMLGVIPADRRAYTDDEDAGDTLHFPSAEPIAIKRAAE
;
A
#
# COMPACT_ATOMS: atom_id res chain seq x y z
N MET A 1 9.18 -10.92 7.85
CA MET A 1 10.50 -11.48 7.50
C MET A 1 10.47 -11.68 5.99
N ASN A 2 11.24 -10.86 5.26
CA ASN A 2 11.28 -10.88 3.79
C ASN A 2 12.31 -11.91 3.34
N GLU A 3 12.04 -13.19 3.59
CA GLU A 3 12.91 -14.27 3.15
C GLU A 3 12.80 -14.41 1.62
N GLY A 4 13.87 -14.04 0.91
CA GLY A 4 14.08 -14.41 -0.49
C GLY A 4 13.96 -13.30 -1.54
N LEU A 5 13.58 -12.08 -1.18
CA LEU A 5 13.64 -10.96 -2.14
C LEU A 5 15.00 -10.26 -2.06
N GLU A 6 15.88 -10.53 -3.03
CA GLU A 6 17.08 -9.73 -3.25
C GLU A 6 16.68 -8.39 -3.86
N TRP A 7 16.41 -7.41 -2.99
CA TRP A 7 15.94 -6.07 -3.38
C TRP A 7 16.75 -5.47 -4.52
N GLU A 8 18.08 -5.66 -4.52
CA GLU A 8 19.01 -5.13 -5.52
C GLU A 8 18.79 -5.70 -6.93
N SER A 9 18.28 -6.94 -7.02
CA SER A 9 18.02 -7.60 -8.30
C SER A 9 16.71 -7.16 -8.96
N LEU A 10 15.78 -6.60 -8.18
CA LEU A 10 14.44 -6.24 -8.65
C LEU A 10 14.50 -5.18 -9.76
N GLN A 11 13.75 -5.40 -10.83
CA GLN A 11 13.66 -4.52 -11.99
C GLN A 11 12.21 -4.09 -12.23
N VAL A 12 12.03 -2.94 -12.88
CA VAL A 12 10.73 -2.54 -13.44
C VAL A 12 10.27 -3.61 -14.44
N GLY A 13 9.00 -3.98 -14.35
CA GLY A 13 8.39 -5.05 -15.12
C GLY A 13 8.35 -6.41 -14.41
N ASP A 14 9.15 -6.61 -13.35
CA ASP A 14 9.12 -7.84 -12.55
C ASP A 14 7.74 -8.07 -11.93
N LEU A 15 7.32 -9.33 -11.86
CA LEU A 15 6.13 -9.73 -11.12
C LEU A 15 6.50 -10.15 -9.70
N VAL A 16 5.75 -9.65 -8.73
CA VAL A 16 5.90 -9.97 -7.30
C VAL A 16 4.58 -10.48 -6.74
N GLU A 17 4.66 -11.44 -5.83
CA GLU A 17 3.54 -11.83 -4.97
C GLU A 17 3.65 -11.04 -3.68
N ILE A 18 2.62 -10.25 -3.38
CA ILE A 18 2.50 -9.45 -2.17
C ILE A 18 1.30 -9.89 -1.36
N SER A 19 1.47 -9.90 -0.04
CA SER A 19 0.37 -10.15 0.89
C SER A 19 0.63 -9.46 2.23
N LEU A 20 -0.47 -9.13 2.90
CA LEU A 20 -0.48 -8.55 4.24
C LEU A 20 -1.76 -9.05 4.92
N ALA A 21 -1.58 -9.75 6.04
CA ALA A 21 -2.70 -10.35 6.75
C ALA A 21 -3.77 -9.30 7.10
N MET A 22 -5.04 -9.65 6.89
CA MET A 22 -6.16 -8.81 7.27
C MET A 22 -6.10 -8.54 8.78
N THR A 23 -5.98 -7.25 9.13
CA THR A 23 -5.74 -6.79 10.50
C THR A 23 -6.87 -5.85 10.94
N PRO A 24 -7.45 -6.05 12.14
CA PRO A 24 -8.54 -5.21 12.63
C PRO A 24 -8.13 -3.75 12.78
N THR A 25 -9.04 -2.85 12.40
CA THR A 25 -8.91 -1.40 12.61
C THR A 25 -10.28 -0.73 12.70
N ARG A 26 -10.28 0.59 12.86
CA ARG A 26 -11.48 1.41 12.98
C ARG A 26 -11.57 2.42 11.85
N VAL A 27 -12.78 2.62 11.34
CA VAL A 27 -13.11 3.68 10.39
C VAL A 27 -13.15 5.01 11.14
N THR A 28 -12.33 5.98 10.72
CA THR A 28 -12.26 7.32 11.33
C THR A 28 -13.17 8.34 10.65
N GLY A 29 -13.55 8.10 9.40
CA GLY A 29 -14.36 9.00 8.61
C GLY A 29 -14.83 8.35 7.32
N VAL A 30 -15.92 8.87 6.76
CA VAL A 30 -16.36 8.52 5.40
C VAL A 30 -16.87 9.78 4.71
N ASP A 31 -16.56 9.93 3.43
CA ASP A 31 -17.20 10.91 2.56
C ASP A 31 -17.66 10.25 1.25
N GLN A 32 -18.07 11.04 0.26
CA GLN A 32 -18.59 10.49 -1.00
C GLN A 32 -17.53 9.77 -1.86
N HIS A 33 -16.25 10.00 -1.62
CA HIS A 33 -15.14 9.47 -2.39
C HIS A 33 -14.33 8.43 -1.62
N TYR A 34 -14.15 8.61 -0.31
CA TYR A 34 -13.22 7.81 0.49
C TYR A 34 -13.82 7.33 1.81
N ALA A 35 -13.38 6.16 2.23
CA ALA A 35 -13.46 5.70 3.61
C ALA A 35 -12.06 5.84 4.23
N TYR A 36 -11.99 6.45 5.41
CA TYR A 36 -10.76 6.68 6.14
C TYR A 36 -10.70 5.73 7.32
N VAL A 37 -9.56 5.09 7.54
CA VAL A 37 -9.35 4.17 8.65
C VAL A 37 -8.12 4.57 9.45
N GLU A 38 -8.09 4.20 10.71
CA GLU A 38 -6.83 4.20 11.48
C GLU A 38 -5.89 3.20 10.81
N TRP A 39 -4.64 3.59 10.56
CA TRP A 39 -3.67 2.67 10.01
C TRP A 39 -3.10 1.81 11.14
N PRO A 40 -3.21 0.48 11.10
CA PRO A 40 -2.80 -0.38 12.22
C PRO A 40 -1.29 -0.41 12.48
N TRP A 41 -0.53 0.08 11.51
CA TRP A 41 0.93 -0.02 11.47
C TRP A 41 1.54 1.36 11.32
N GLY A 42 2.77 1.48 11.79
CA GLY A 42 3.55 2.71 11.70
C GLY A 42 3.21 3.69 12.81
N ASP A 43 4.19 4.53 13.12
CA ASP A 43 4.03 5.62 14.08
C ASP A 43 4.11 6.95 13.33
N ILE A 44 3.35 7.95 13.76
CA ILE A 44 3.52 9.32 13.28
C ILE A 44 4.94 9.78 13.63
N ASP A 45 5.67 10.30 12.65
CA ASP A 45 7.02 10.81 12.87
C ASP A 45 6.95 12.26 13.38
N PRO A 46 7.26 12.53 14.66
CA PRO A 46 7.16 13.87 15.23
C PRO A 46 8.22 14.84 14.69
N GLU A 47 9.30 14.32 14.08
CA GLU A 47 10.38 15.11 13.48
C GLU A 47 10.19 15.28 11.96
N SER A 48 9.13 14.70 11.38
CA SER A 48 8.85 14.84 9.96
C SER A 48 8.39 16.25 9.60
N ARG A 49 8.79 16.71 8.41
CA ARG A 49 8.25 17.94 7.82
C ARG A 49 6.86 17.73 7.21
N PHE A 50 6.47 16.48 6.98
CA PHE A 50 5.17 16.10 6.46
C PHE A 50 4.29 15.63 7.61
N ARG A 51 3.04 16.08 7.60
CA ARG A 51 2.08 15.68 8.62
C ARG A 51 1.23 14.54 8.09
N TRP A 52 1.49 13.34 8.59
CA TRP A 52 0.56 12.22 8.50
C TRP A 52 -0.31 12.19 9.75
N ASP A 53 -1.60 11.85 9.59
CA ASP A 53 -2.58 11.84 10.68
C ASP A 53 -2.79 10.44 11.28
N GLY A 54 -1.99 9.46 10.86
CA GLY A 54 -2.12 8.06 11.29
C GLY A 54 -3.19 7.29 10.55
N GLY A 55 -3.80 7.87 9.52
CA GLY A 55 -4.88 7.24 8.77
C GLY A 55 -4.49 6.77 7.37
N ARG A 56 -5.36 5.97 6.77
CA ARG A 56 -5.31 5.65 5.34
C ARG A 56 -6.69 5.81 4.72
N ALA A 57 -6.73 6.34 3.49
CA ALA A 57 -7.95 6.45 2.70
C ALA A 57 -8.08 5.26 1.75
N PHE A 58 -9.32 4.80 1.57
CA PHE A 58 -9.72 3.78 0.60
C PHE A 58 -10.83 4.34 -0.29
N ALA A 59 -10.65 4.28 -1.60
CA ALA A 59 -11.65 4.75 -2.55
C ALA A 59 -12.95 3.93 -2.42
N ARG A 60 -14.09 4.62 -2.41
CA ARG A 60 -15.42 4.01 -2.27
C ARG A 60 -16.07 3.68 -3.61
N ASN A 61 -15.52 4.17 -4.72
CA ASN A 61 -16.01 3.81 -6.04
C ASN A 61 -15.24 2.58 -6.57
N PRO A 62 -15.89 1.41 -6.73
CA PRO A 62 -15.20 0.23 -7.27
C PRO A 62 -14.69 0.41 -8.71
N ASP A 63 -15.23 1.39 -9.43
CA ASP A 63 -14.83 1.71 -10.80
C ASP A 63 -13.77 2.82 -10.87
N SER A 64 -13.29 3.36 -9.73
CA SER A 64 -12.22 4.37 -9.75
C SER A 64 -10.84 3.74 -9.94
N GLN A 65 -9.94 4.51 -10.55
CA GLN A 65 -8.54 4.14 -10.72
C GLN A 65 -7.87 3.92 -9.35
N ASP A 66 -8.08 4.83 -8.40
CA ASP A 66 -7.56 4.71 -7.02
C ASP A 66 -7.89 3.37 -6.34
N TRP A 67 -9.08 2.81 -6.60
CA TRP A 67 -9.47 1.51 -6.07
C TRP A 67 -8.79 0.37 -6.82
N ALA A 68 -8.75 0.46 -8.15
CA ALA A 68 -8.18 -0.55 -9.03
C ALA A 68 -6.66 -0.70 -8.84
N ASP A 69 -5.96 0.40 -8.61
CA ASP A 69 -4.51 0.50 -8.59
C ASP A 69 -3.90 0.11 -7.24
N SER A 70 -4.65 0.30 -6.14
CA SER A 70 -4.19 -0.12 -4.84
C SER A 70 -4.30 -1.64 -4.68
N PRO A 71 -3.28 -2.34 -4.12
CA PRO A 71 -3.43 -3.73 -3.69
C PRO A 71 -4.12 -3.86 -2.33
N TYR A 72 -4.28 -2.76 -1.59
CA TYR A 72 -4.86 -2.79 -0.26
C TYR A 72 -6.37 -2.89 -0.30
N ARG A 73 -6.94 -3.68 0.59
CA ARG A 73 -8.38 -3.92 0.69
C ARG A 73 -8.88 -3.74 2.11
N THR A 74 -10.19 -3.52 2.22
CA THR A 74 -10.92 -3.53 3.49
C THR A 74 -11.94 -4.67 3.52
N ASP A 75 -12.24 -5.20 4.70
CA ASP A 75 -13.39 -6.07 4.92
C ASP A 75 -14.27 -5.49 6.06
N PRO A 76 -15.52 -5.06 5.79
CA PRO A 76 -16.18 -5.08 4.49
C PRO A 76 -15.58 -4.05 3.51
N GLU A 77 -15.94 -4.18 2.23
CA GLU A 77 -15.48 -3.29 1.16
C GLU A 77 -15.77 -1.79 1.44
N PRO A 78 -14.98 -0.83 0.93
CA PRO A 78 -15.04 0.56 1.37
C PRO A 78 -16.38 1.26 1.16
N TRP A 79 -17.14 0.89 0.13
CA TRP A 79 -18.48 1.43 -0.10
C TRP A 79 -19.50 1.02 0.95
N HIS A 80 -19.24 -0.06 1.69
CA HIS A 80 -20.08 -0.55 2.79
C HIS A 80 -19.62 -0.05 4.17
N LEU A 81 -18.50 0.66 4.25
CA LEU A 81 -18.00 1.18 5.52
C LEU A 81 -18.83 2.38 6.00
N THR A 82 -18.95 2.46 7.33
CA THR A 82 -19.57 3.58 8.04
C THR A 82 -18.61 4.11 9.09
N GLU A 83 -18.64 5.41 9.34
CA GLU A 83 -17.81 6.07 10.35
C GLU A 83 -17.93 5.36 11.73
N ASN A 84 -16.80 5.26 12.45
CA ASN A 84 -16.65 4.60 13.75
C ASN A 84 -16.89 3.08 13.77
N ALA A 85 -17.20 2.44 12.64
CA ALA A 85 -17.29 0.99 12.58
C ALA A 85 -15.91 0.33 12.66
N MET A 86 -15.88 -0.93 13.09
CA MET A 86 -14.72 -1.79 12.95
C MET A 86 -14.67 -2.36 11.53
N CYS A 87 -13.47 -2.49 10.98
CA CYS A 87 -13.20 -3.20 9.75
C CYS A 87 -11.86 -3.93 9.83
N MET A 88 -11.52 -4.66 8.79
CA MET A 88 -10.20 -5.25 8.61
C MET A 88 -9.50 -4.57 7.44
N VAL A 89 -8.17 -4.44 7.50
CA VAL A 89 -7.36 -3.97 6.37
C VAL A 89 -6.18 -4.87 6.11
N GLY A 90 -5.79 -5.01 4.85
CA GLY A 90 -4.66 -5.85 4.45
C GLY A 90 -4.48 -5.88 2.94
N ILE A 91 -3.66 -6.82 2.48
CA ILE A 91 -3.44 -7.12 1.07
C ILE A 91 -3.71 -8.62 0.92
N PRO A 92 -4.81 -9.03 0.25
CA PRO A 92 -4.99 -10.42 -0.15
C PRO A 92 -3.79 -10.93 -0.95
N GLU A 93 -3.61 -12.24 -1.10
CA GLU A 93 -2.55 -12.77 -1.99
C GLU A 93 -2.71 -12.19 -3.39
N THR A 94 -1.79 -11.30 -3.77
CA THR A 94 -1.91 -10.47 -4.97
C THR A 94 -0.63 -10.56 -5.77
N ILE A 95 -0.75 -10.89 -7.05
CA ILE A 95 0.34 -10.72 -8.00
C ILE A 95 0.31 -9.28 -8.49
N ALA A 96 1.41 -8.56 -8.31
CA ALA A 96 1.57 -7.19 -8.75
C ALA A 96 2.79 -7.07 -9.68
N GLN A 97 2.72 -6.18 -10.65
CA GLN A 97 3.86 -5.79 -11.46
C GLN A 97 4.56 -4.60 -10.83
N VAL A 98 5.88 -4.66 -10.78
CA VAL A 98 6.71 -3.52 -10.39
C VAL A 98 6.73 -2.50 -11.52
N VAL A 99 6.31 -1.28 -11.24
CA VAL A 99 6.26 -0.18 -12.23
C VAL A 99 7.27 0.93 -11.93
N ASP A 100 7.67 1.10 -10.67
CA ASP A 100 8.73 2.02 -10.29
C ASP A 100 9.59 1.46 -9.16
N ILE A 101 10.87 1.81 -9.16
CA ILE A 101 11.82 1.46 -8.10
C ILE A 101 12.66 2.69 -7.78
N ARG A 102 12.44 3.26 -6.59
CA ARG A 102 13.24 4.36 -6.10
C ARG A 102 14.04 3.96 -4.86
N ARG A 103 15.37 4.06 -4.98
CA ARG A 103 16.33 3.81 -3.89
C ARG A 103 16.89 5.13 -3.38
N CYS A 104 16.87 5.30 -2.07
CA CYS A 104 17.34 6.49 -1.40
C CYS A 104 18.54 6.16 -0.50
N GLU A 105 19.64 6.90 -0.68
CA GLU A 105 20.82 6.77 0.18
C GLU A 105 20.51 7.17 1.64
N GLN A 106 19.65 8.17 1.83
CA GLN A 106 19.16 8.60 3.14
C GLN A 106 17.69 8.17 3.32
N PRO A 107 17.25 7.88 4.56
CA PRO A 107 15.86 7.56 4.83
C PRO A 107 14.96 8.72 4.41
N GLN A 108 13.94 8.41 3.62
CA GLN A 108 13.03 9.41 3.08
C GLN A 108 12.08 9.90 4.18
N ASP A 109 11.94 11.22 4.28
CA ASP A 109 10.95 11.87 5.14
C ASP A 109 9.56 11.73 4.49
N VAL A 110 8.68 10.91 5.08
CA VAL A 110 7.34 10.58 4.54
C VAL A 110 6.19 10.89 5.50
N GLY A 111 6.45 11.33 6.74
CA GLY A 111 5.41 11.63 7.74
C GLY A 111 5.20 10.53 8.79
N TRP A 112 5.76 9.35 8.57
CA TRP A 112 5.65 8.20 9.46
C TRP A 112 6.96 7.44 9.60
N LEU A 113 7.03 6.61 10.64
CA LEU A 113 8.12 5.70 10.94
C LEU A 113 7.73 4.25 10.60
N PRO A 114 8.71 3.40 10.18
CA PRO A 114 10.09 3.74 9.89
C PRO A 114 10.23 4.57 8.59
N ARG A 115 11.25 5.43 8.54
CA ARG A 115 11.57 6.17 7.30
C ARG A 115 12.13 5.22 6.25
N PRO A 116 11.54 5.14 5.04
CA PRO A 116 11.94 4.16 4.04
C PRO A 116 13.20 4.57 3.28
N HIS A 117 13.99 3.58 2.88
CA HIS A 117 15.11 3.71 1.94
C HIS A 117 14.75 3.24 0.52
N LEU A 118 13.64 2.52 0.40
CA LEU A 118 13.15 1.98 -0.86
C LEU A 118 11.66 2.27 -0.97
N MET A 119 11.26 2.82 -2.11
CA MET A 119 9.88 2.96 -2.54
C MET A 119 9.70 2.09 -3.77
N LEU A 120 8.74 1.17 -3.72
CA LEU A 120 8.43 0.23 -4.77
C LEU A 120 7.01 0.52 -5.27
N GLY A 121 6.91 1.10 -6.47
CA GLY A 121 5.64 1.28 -7.15
C GLY A 121 5.15 -0.05 -7.71
N VAL A 122 3.92 -0.42 -7.38
CA VAL A 122 3.28 -1.66 -7.84
C VAL A 122 1.88 -1.43 -8.36
N ILE A 123 1.48 -2.22 -9.35
CA ILE A 123 0.11 -2.29 -9.87
C ILE A 123 -0.34 -3.76 -9.87
N PRO A 124 -1.54 -4.12 -9.40
CA PRO A 124 -2.08 -5.47 -9.55
C PRO A 124 -1.98 -5.99 -11.00
N ALA A 125 -1.42 -7.19 -11.20
CA ALA A 125 -1.04 -7.69 -12.52
C ALA A 125 -2.24 -8.05 -13.42
N ASP A 126 -3.44 -8.16 -12.86
CA ASP A 126 -4.69 -8.28 -13.60
C ASP A 126 -5.14 -6.94 -14.24
N ARG A 127 -4.42 -5.84 -13.97
CA ARG A 127 -4.70 -4.48 -14.48
C ARG A 127 -3.70 -3.98 -15.55
N ARG A 128 -3.17 -4.87 -16.40
CA ARG A 128 -2.17 -4.57 -17.46
C ARG A 128 -2.47 -3.39 -18.40
N ALA A 129 -3.68 -2.84 -18.43
CA ALA A 129 -4.06 -1.73 -19.31
C ALA A 129 -3.50 -0.36 -18.89
N TYR A 130 -2.87 -0.25 -17.70
CA TYR A 130 -2.48 1.03 -17.09
C TYR A 130 -0.98 1.13 -16.77
N THR A 131 -0.14 0.22 -17.28
CA THR A 131 1.32 0.23 -17.00
C THR A 131 2.07 1.44 -17.56
N ASP A 132 1.46 2.18 -18.49
CA ASP A 132 2.05 3.38 -19.12
C ASP A 132 1.53 4.68 -18.48
N ASP A 133 0.70 4.61 -17.44
CA ASP A 133 0.18 5.76 -16.70
C ASP A 133 1.10 6.07 -15.50
N GLU A 134 1.73 7.25 -15.52
CA GLU A 134 2.70 7.67 -14.49
C GLU A 134 2.05 7.86 -13.11
N ASP A 135 0.72 8.07 -13.07
CA ASP A 135 -0.04 8.24 -11.83
C ASP A 135 -0.63 6.91 -11.31
N ALA A 136 -0.43 5.80 -12.04
CA ALA A 136 -1.02 4.52 -11.67
C ALA A 136 -0.18 3.73 -10.65
N GLY A 137 -0.90 3.06 -9.74
CA GLY A 137 -0.34 2.14 -8.76
C GLY A 137 -0.29 2.65 -7.33
N ASP A 138 0.31 1.84 -6.47
CA ASP A 138 0.51 2.13 -5.06
C ASP A 138 1.99 1.95 -4.71
N THR A 139 2.46 2.71 -3.72
CA THR A 139 3.86 2.68 -3.32
C THR A 139 4.02 1.88 -2.03
N LEU A 140 4.75 0.77 -2.11
CA LEU A 140 5.21 0.01 -0.96
C LEU A 140 6.54 0.61 -0.46
N HIS A 141 6.61 0.88 0.84
CA HIS A 141 7.75 1.54 1.47
C HIS A 141 8.60 0.52 2.23
N PHE A 142 9.93 0.54 2.11
CA PHE A 142 10.82 -0.39 2.81
C PHE A 142 12.03 0.32 3.44
N PRO A 143 12.41 -0.02 4.70
CA PRO A 143 11.67 -0.89 5.62
C PRO A 143 10.26 -0.34 5.91
N SER A 144 9.31 -1.23 6.16
CA SER A 144 7.95 -0.86 6.57
C SER A 144 7.68 -1.30 8.00
N ALA A 145 6.75 -0.61 8.67
CA ALA A 145 6.06 -1.12 9.84
C ALA A 145 4.97 -2.14 9.48
N GLU A 146 4.38 -2.05 8.28
CA GLU A 146 3.49 -3.10 7.79
C GLU A 146 4.29 -4.40 7.59
N PRO A 147 3.83 -5.54 8.13
CA PRO A 147 4.48 -6.83 7.94
C PRO A 147 4.15 -7.42 6.56
N ILE A 148 4.37 -6.65 5.49
CA ILE A 148 4.14 -7.07 4.11
C ILE A 148 5.08 -8.23 3.79
N ALA A 149 4.51 -9.36 3.38
CA ALA A 149 5.24 -10.45 2.77
C ALA A 149 5.34 -10.18 1.27
N ILE A 150 6.56 -10.25 0.75
CA ILE A 150 6.85 -10.01 -0.67
C ILE A 150 7.91 -10.97 -1.17
N LYS A 151 7.66 -11.58 -2.33
CA LYS A 151 8.58 -12.46 -3.05
C LYS A 151 8.39 -12.28 -4.56
N ARG A 152 9.35 -12.69 -5.38
CA ARG A 152 9.14 -12.76 -6.84
C ARG A 152 8.03 -13.77 -7.12
N ALA A 153 7.14 -13.44 -8.05
CA ALA A 153 6.16 -14.40 -8.55
C ALA A 153 6.90 -15.53 -9.30
N ALA A 154 6.39 -16.76 -9.20
CA ALA A 154 6.90 -17.83 -10.04
C ALA A 154 6.52 -17.57 -11.50
N GLU A 155 7.40 -17.91 -12.43
CA GLU A 155 7.13 -17.88 -13.88
C GLU A 155 5.97 -18.81 -14.28
#